data_AF-A0A966WU32-F1
#
_entry.id   AF-A0A966WU32-F1
#
_cell.length_a   1.000
_cell.length_b   1.000
_cell.length_c   1.000
_cell.angle_alpha   90.00
_cell.angle_beta   90.00
_cell.angle_gamma   90.00
#
_symmetry.space_group_name_H-M   'P 1'
#
loop_
_entity.id
_entity.type
_entity.pdbx_description
1 polymer ?
#
loop_
_entity_poly.entity_id
_entity_poly.type
_entity_poly.pdbx_seq_one_letter_code
_entity_poly.pdbx_strand_id
1 'polypeptide(L)'
;MPQWDYRVVHINVENNTPPEPPDPQAASQRLGGTLSPEFIAREFPGQYGGGAEKGGAKHPAEQLQLFLQQLGKEGWELTTTSQVGPLLMFFFKRPLRPAPKLLASPTESKPAASEEHPPEAD
;
A
#
# COMPACT_ATOMS: atom_id res chain seq x y z
N MET A 1 19.74 17.54 -0.09
CA MET A 1 18.74 17.30 -1.15
C MET A 1 17.55 16.60 -0.51
N PRO A 2 16.29 16.89 -0.91
CA PRO A 2 15.13 16.18 -0.38
C PRO A 2 15.21 14.69 -0.75
N GLN A 3 14.99 13.82 0.23
CA GLN A 3 14.94 12.37 0.03
C GLN A 3 13.50 11.97 -0.31
N TRP A 4 13.34 11.05 -1.27
CA TRP A 4 12.03 10.64 -1.80
C TRP A 4 11.79 9.16 -1.57
N ASP A 5 10.58 8.83 -1.15
CA ASP A 5 10.04 7.47 -1.24
C ASP A 5 9.33 7.30 -2.58
N TYR A 6 9.46 6.11 -3.18
CA TYR A 6 8.80 5.76 -4.43
C TYR A 6 7.91 4.53 -4.24
N ARG A 7 6.73 4.54 -4.86
CA ARG A 7 5.80 3.42 -4.88
C ARG A 7 5.30 3.18 -6.28
N VAL A 8 5.30 1.91 -6.70
CA VAL A 8 4.85 1.49 -8.03
C VAL A 8 3.62 0.62 -7.88
N VAL A 9 2.61 0.89 -8.69
CA VAL A 9 1.36 0.15 -8.71
C VAL A 9 1.11 -0.29 -10.14
N HIS A 10 0.82 -1.57 -10.35
CA HIS A 10 0.47 -2.10 -11.66
C HIS A 10 -1.04 -2.39 -11.70
N ILE A 11 -1.64 -2.16 -12.86
CA ILE A 11 -3.00 -2.56 -13.16
C ILE A 11 -2.94 -3.56 -14.31
N ASN A 12 -3.54 -4.73 -14.08
CA ASN A 12 -3.81 -5.65 -15.16
C ASN A 12 -5.10 -5.17 -15.86
N VAL A 13 -4.96 -4.70 -17.10
CA VAL A 13 -6.09 -4.24 -17.93
C VAL A 13 -6.55 -5.37 -18.86
N GLU A 14 -6.51 -6.62 -18.39
CA GLU A 14 -7.17 -7.75 -19.04
C GLU A 14 -8.70 -7.62 -18.84
N ASN A 15 -9.30 -6.67 -19.55
CA ASN A 15 -10.75 -6.42 -19.53
C ASN A 15 -11.51 -7.28 -20.55
N ASN A 16 -10.79 -8.09 -21.35
CA ASN A 16 -11.35 -8.92 -22.43
C ASN A 16 -11.49 -10.41 -22.08
N THR A 17 -10.98 -10.83 -20.92
CA THR A 17 -11.24 -12.15 -20.36
C THR A 17 -11.84 -11.92 -18.98
N PRO A 18 -13.15 -12.16 -18.81
CA PRO A 18 -13.70 -12.32 -17.46
C PRO A 18 -12.76 -13.28 -16.72
N PRO A 19 -12.37 -12.98 -15.45
CA PRO A 19 -11.68 -13.99 -14.64
C PRO A 19 -12.53 -15.25 -14.73
N GLU A 20 -11.95 -16.29 -15.32
CA GLU A 20 -12.67 -17.51 -15.61
C GLU A 20 -13.28 -17.98 -14.29
N PRO A 21 -14.60 -18.28 -14.27
CA PRO A 21 -15.26 -18.65 -13.04
C PRO A 21 -14.44 -19.77 -12.40
N PRO A 22 -14.09 -19.65 -11.11
CA PRO A 22 -13.29 -20.65 -10.43
C PRO A 22 -13.95 -22.02 -10.61
N ASP A 23 -13.24 -22.93 -11.28
CA ASP A 23 -13.70 -24.28 -11.58
C ASP A 23 -13.18 -25.25 -10.50
N PRO A 24 -14.07 -25.93 -9.75
CA PRO A 24 -13.65 -26.89 -8.73
C PRO A 24 -12.90 -28.08 -9.34
N GLN A 25 -13.15 -28.41 -10.61
CA GLN A 25 -12.47 -29.48 -11.32
C GLN A 25 -11.02 -29.11 -11.66
N ALA A 26 -10.78 -27.90 -12.18
CA ALA A 26 -9.43 -27.35 -12.35
C ALA A 26 -8.66 -27.23 -11.01
N ALA A 27 -9.33 -26.85 -9.93
CA ALA A 27 -8.73 -26.78 -8.60
C ALA A 27 -8.32 -28.16 -8.07
N SER A 28 -9.18 -29.18 -8.23
CA SER A 28 -8.89 -30.57 -7.88
C SER A 28 -7.66 -31.10 -8.61
N GLN A 29 -7.55 -30.83 -9.91
CA GLN A 29 -6.40 -31.24 -10.73
C GLN A 29 -5.09 -30.57 -10.27
N ARG A 30 -5.12 -29.28 -9.91
CA ARG A 30 -3.96 -28.57 -9.35
C ARG A 30 -3.52 -29.13 -8.00
N LEU A 31 -4.46 -29.66 -7.22
CA LEU A 31 -4.19 -30.34 -5.96
C LEU A 31 -3.84 -31.82 -6.15
N GLY A 32 -3.54 -32.24 -7.39
CA GLY A 32 -3.15 -33.62 -7.71
C GLY A 32 -4.28 -34.64 -7.51
N GLY A 33 -5.54 -34.20 -7.55
CA GLY A 33 -6.71 -35.07 -7.31
C GLY A 33 -6.89 -35.51 -5.85
N THR A 34 -6.12 -34.95 -4.91
CA THR A 34 -6.20 -35.30 -3.48
C THR A 34 -7.52 -34.85 -2.85
N LEU A 35 -8.08 -33.75 -3.35
CA LEU A 35 -9.40 -33.26 -2.99
C LEU A 35 -10.32 -33.38 -4.20
N SER A 36 -11.47 -34.03 -4.03
CA SER A 36 -12.44 -34.16 -5.13
C SER A 36 -13.07 -32.80 -5.45
N PRO A 37 -13.49 -32.55 -6.70
CA PRO A 37 -14.17 -31.32 -7.08
C PRO A 37 -15.39 -31.00 -6.21
N GLU A 38 -16.13 -32.03 -5.81
CA GLU A 38 -17.30 -31.92 -4.93
C GLU A 38 -16.90 -31.48 -3.51
N PHE A 39 -15.77 -31.99 -3.01
CA PHE A 39 -15.22 -31.58 -1.72
C PHE A 39 -14.80 -30.11 -1.74
N ILE A 40 -14.09 -29.69 -2.80
CA ILE A 40 -13.66 -28.29 -2.96
C ILE A 40 -14.87 -27.36 -3.07
N ALA A 41 -15.88 -27.73 -3.85
CA ALA A 41 -17.09 -26.93 -3.99
C ALA A 41 -17.88 -26.81 -2.68
N ARG A 42 -17.86 -27.85 -1.84
CA ARG A 42 -18.54 -27.87 -0.54
C ARG A 42 -17.79 -27.08 0.54
N GLU A 43 -16.45 -27.16 0.57
CA GLU A 43 -15.63 -26.45 1.55
C GLU A 43 -15.46 -24.96 1.21
N PHE A 44 -15.52 -24.63 -0.08
CA PHE A 44 -15.38 -23.25 -0.58
C PHE A 44 -16.63 -22.81 -1.36
N PRO A 45 -17.83 -22.84 -0.74
CA PRO A 45 -19.09 -22.56 -1.43
C PRO A 45 -19.19 -21.11 -1.91
N GLY A 46 -18.49 -20.18 -1.26
CA GLY A 46 -18.41 -18.78 -1.71
C GLY A 46 -17.55 -18.56 -2.95
N GLN A 47 -16.66 -19.50 -3.27
CA GLN A 47 -15.79 -19.44 -4.44
C GLN A 47 -16.34 -20.28 -5.59
N TYR A 48 -16.86 -21.49 -5.33
CA TYR A 48 -17.27 -22.44 -6.37
C TYR A 48 -18.77 -22.76 -6.38
N GLY A 49 -19.55 -22.27 -5.42
CA GLY A 49 -21.00 -22.40 -5.46
C GLY A 49 -21.56 -21.59 -6.63
N GLY A 50 -22.60 -22.09 -7.30
CA GLY A 50 -23.22 -21.52 -8.51
C GLY A 50 -23.77 -20.09 -8.42
N GLY A 51 -23.39 -19.32 -7.40
CA GLY A 51 -23.45 -17.86 -7.32
C GLY A 51 -22.09 -17.17 -7.57
N ALA A 52 -21.08 -17.87 -8.08
CA ALA A 52 -19.84 -17.26 -8.59
C ALA A 52 -20.09 -16.34 -9.80
N GLU A 53 -21.31 -16.33 -10.33
CA GLU A 53 -21.82 -15.20 -11.09
C GLU A 53 -22.53 -14.20 -10.17
N LYS A 54 -22.10 -12.93 -10.24
CA LYS A 54 -22.77 -11.72 -9.69
C LYS A 54 -22.35 -11.23 -8.30
N GLY A 55 -21.17 -11.58 -7.82
CA GLY A 55 -20.41 -10.63 -7.01
C GLY A 55 -19.91 -9.53 -7.94
N GLY A 56 -20.78 -8.58 -8.30
CA GLY A 56 -20.52 -7.53 -9.28
C GLY A 56 -19.09 -7.03 -9.15
N ALA A 57 -18.24 -7.43 -10.09
CA ALA A 57 -16.87 -6.98 -10.14
C ALA A 57 -16.96 -5.46 -10.15
N LYS A 58 -16.67 -4.82 -9.01
CA LYS A 58 -16.64 -3.36 -8.91
C LYS A 58 -15.85 -2.89 -10.10
N HIS A 59 -16.45 -2.02 -10.90
CA HIS A 59 -15.84 -1.56 -12.13
C HIS A 59 -14.38 -1.18 -11.82
N PRO A 60 -13.37 -1.65 -12.57
CA PRO A 60 -11.95 -1.49 -12.19
C PRO A 60 -11.58 -0.03 -11.84
N ALA A 61 -12.26 0.93 -12.48
CA ALA A 61 -12.12 2.35 -12.17
C ALA A 61 -12.56 2.74 -10.74
N GLU A 62 -13.62 2.14 -10.17
CA GLU A 62 -14.06 2.42 -8.80
C GLU A 62 -13.04 1.90 -7.77
N GLN A 63 -12.49 0.70 -8.00
CA GLN A 63 -11.44 0.17 -7.15
C GLN A 63 -10.18 1.04 -7.23
N LEU A 64 -9.82 1.46 -8.44
CA LEU A 64 -8.71 2.37 -8.65
C LEU A 64 -8.95 3.72 -7.96
N GLN A 65 -10.17 4.26 -8.04
CA GLN A 65 -10.53 5.51 -7.39
C GLN A 65 -10.33 5.44 -5.88
N LEU A 66 -10.83 4.40 -5.21
CA LEU A 66 -10.65 4.22 -3.76
C LEU A 66 -9.16 4.12 -3.40
N PHE A 67 -8.41 3.37 -4.21
CA PHE A 67 -6.98 3.18 -4.00
C PHE A 67 -6.17 4.47 -4.19
N LEU A 68 -6.45 5.26 -5.23
CA LEU A 68 -5.82 6.55 -5.48
C LEU A 68 -6.16 7.57 -4.39
N GLN A 69 -7.41 7.59 -3.92
CA GLN A 69 -7.82 8.43 -2.79
C GLN A 69 -7.03 8.09 -1.52
N GLN A 70 -6.84 6.80 -1.23
CA GLN A 70 -6.04 6.35 -0.09
C GLN A 70 -4.58 6.78 -0.22
N LEU A 71 -3.98 6.63 -1.40
CA LEU A 71 -2.62 7.09 -1.68
C LEU A 71 -2.46 8.61 -1.48
N GLY A 72 -3.42 9.40 -1.95
CA GLY A 72 -3.43 10.84 -1.73
C GLY A 72 -3.48 11.22 -0.24
N LYS A 73 -4.27 10.52 0.57
CA LYS A 73 -4.32 10.72 2.04
C LYS A 73 -2.99 10.40 2.72
N GLU A 74 -2.25 9.44 2.21
CA GLU A 74 -0.91 9.05 2.67
C GLU A 74 0.20 10.01 2.19
N GLY A 75 -0.15 11.01 1.39
CA GLY A 75 0.78 12.01 0.83
C GLY A 75 1.54 11.52 -0.40
N TRP A 76 1.11 10.44 -1.03
CA TRP A 76 1.71 9.98 -2.29
C TRP A 76 1.20 10.83 -3.46
N GLU A 77 2.13 11.31 -4.28
CA GLU A 77 1.85 12.06 -5.49
C GLU A 77 2.08 11.20 -6.73
N LEU A 78 1.08 11.13 -7.61
CA LEU A 78 1.23 10.48 -8.92
C LEU A 78 2.22 11.30 -9.77
N THR A 79 3.28 10.64 -10.22
CA THR A 79 4.34 11.27 -11.01
C THR A 79 4.17 10.99 -12.49
N THR A 80 3.93 9.73 -12.86
CA THR A 80 3.71 9.35 -14.26
C THR A 80 2.97 8.03 -14.35
N THR A 81 2.37 7.80 -15.51
CA THR A 81 1.79 6.52 -15.92
C THR A 81 2.54 6.01 -17.13
N SER A 82 2.97 4.76 -17.11
CA SER A 82 3.70 4.15 -18.22
C SER A 82 3.24 2.73 -18.43
N GLN A 83 3.16 2.33 -19.69
CA GLN A 83 2.84 0.96 -20.06
C GLN A 83 4.14 0.18 -20.24
N VAL A 84 4.29 -0.89 -19.47
CA VAL A 84 5.44 -1.81 -19.57
C VAL A 84 4.90 -3.17 -19.99
N GLY A 85 4.99 -3.46 -21.30
CA GLY A 85 4.35 -4.63 -21.89
C GLY A 85 2.81 -4.53 -21.81
N PRO A 86 2.09 -5.56 -21.33
CA PRO A 86 0.63 -5.50 -21.16
C PRO A 86 0.20 -4.77 -19.87
N LEU A 87 1.12 -4.42 -18.98
CA LEU A 87 0.82 -3.87 -17.66
C LEU A 87 0.86 -2.34 -17.68
N LEU A 88 -0.19 -1.71 -17.16
CA LEU A 88 -0.21 -0.26 -16.93
C LEU A 88 0.37 0.04 -15.55
N MET A 89 1.49 0.75 -15.50
CA MET A 89 2.17 1.13 -14.26
C MET A 89 1.90 2.58 -13.89
N PHE A 90 1.72 2.82 -12.59
CA PHE A 90 1.55 4.12 -11.98
C PHE A 90 2.70 4.33 -10.99
N PHE A 91 3.44 5.41 -11.18
CA PHE A 91 4.60 5.75 -10.36
C PHE A 91 4.23 6.88 -9.42
N PHE A 92 4.37 6.63 -8.12
CA PHE A 92 4.12 7.61 -7.09
C PHE A 92 5.41 7.98 -6.39
N LYS A 93 5.50 9.22 -5.92
CA LYS A 93 6.57 9.70 -5.06
C LYS A 93 6.00 10.39 -3.83
N ARG A 94 6.76 10.43 -2.75
CA ARG A 94 6.44 11.21 -1.56
C ARG A 94 7.72 11.73 -0.92
N PRO A 95 7.76 12.98 -0.43
CA PRO A 95 8.91 13.44 0.32
C PRO A 95 9.02 12.67 1.64
N LEU A 96 10.21 12.16 1.96
CA LEU A 96 10.48 11.63 3.29
C LEU A 96 10.36 12.78 4.28
N ARG A 97 9.33 12.74 5.12
CA ARG A 97 9.27 13.64 6.27
C ARG A 97 10.45 13.25 7.17
N PRO A 98 11.36 14.19 7.51
CA PRO A 98 12.36 13.90 8.51
C PRO A 98 11.62 13.45 9.77
N ALA A 99 12.06 12.34 10.36
CA ALA A 99 11.51 11.86 11.62
C ALA A 99 11.41 13.04 12.58
N PRO A 100 10.29 13.23 13.30
CA PRO A 100 10.21 14.29 14.28
C PRO A 100 11.43 14.15 15.18
N LYS A 101 12.31 15.16 15.19
CA LYS A 101 13.31 15.28 16.24
C LYS A 101 12.49 15.31 17.51
N LEU A 102 12.47 14.19 18.24
CA LEU A 102 12.04 14.18 19.63
C LEU A 102 12.76 15.37 20.24
N LEU A 103 11.99 16.39 20.62
CA LEU A 103 12.50 17.59 21.26
C LEU A 103 13.34 17.10 22.41
N ALA A 104 14.67 17.12 22.25
CA ALA A 104 15.58 16.96 23.35
C ALA A 104 15.18 18.05 24.32
N SER A 105 14.59 17.61 25.43
CA SER A 105 14.07 18.47 26.48
C SER A 105 15.13 19.49 26.83
N PRO A 106 14.80 20.77 27.02
CA PRO A 106 15.76 21.70 27.58
C PRO A 106 16.02 21.22 29.01
N THR A 107 17.11 20.48 29.22
CA THR A 107 17.73 20.39 30.54
C THR A 107 18.34 21.75 30.80
N GLU A 108 17.47 22.66 31.20
CA GLU A 108 17.84 23.81 32.02
C GLU A 108 18.39 23.24 33.34
N SER A 109 19.71 23.26 33.46
CA SER A 109 20.41 23.04 34.73
C SER A 109 21.67 23.89 34.71
N LYS A 110 21.47 25.22 34.74
CA LYS A 110 22.40 26.12 35.40
C LYS A 110 21.64 26.65 36.62
N PRO A 111 22.07 26.25 37.83
CA PRO A 111 22.78 27.27 38.59
C PRO A 111 23.99 26.71 39.34
N ALA A 112 24.97 27.61 39.48
CA ALA A 112 25.95 27.73 40.56
C ALA A 112 27.39 27.79 40.06
N ALA A 113 28.07 28.79 40.63
CA ALA A 113 29.51 29.02 40.72
C ALA A 113 30.12 30.00 39.70
N SER A 114 30.35 31.19 40.26
CA SER A 114 31.56 32.01 40.10
C SER A 114 31.64 32.88 38.86
N GLU A 115 31.26 34.14 39.01
CA GLU A 115 32.08 35.24 38.51
C GLU A 115 31.87 36.48 39.39
N GLU A 116 32.97 36.90 40.01
CA GLU A 116 33.16 38.09 40.84
C GLU A 116 32.73 39.37 40.10
N HIS A 117 32.20 40.34 40.84
CA HIS A 117 31.97 41.70 40.35
C HIS A 117 33.22 42.57 40.61
N PRO A 118 33.55 43.56 39.76
CA PRO A 118 34.88 44.20 39.67
C PRO A 118 34.88 45.62 40.29
N PRO A 119 35.80 46.51 39.87
CA PRO A 119 37.07 46.90 40.49
C PRO A 119 36.94 48.14 41.41
N GLU A 120 37.87 48.33 42.37
CA GLU A 120 38.03 49.61 43.07
C GLU A 120 39.50 50.07 43.02
N ALA A 121 39.66 51.36 42.78
CA ALA A 121 40.86 52.06 42.33
C ALA A 121 41.72 52.58 43.51
N ASP A 122 43.03 52.68 43.28
CA ASP A 122 43.89 53.75 43.79
C ASP A 122 45.00 54.04 42.75
#